data_AF-A0A1Q7F2U4-F1
#
_entry.id   AF-A0A1Q7F2U4-F1
#
_cell.length_a   1.000
_cell.length_b   1.000
_cell.length_c   1.000
_cell.angle_alpha   90.00
_cell.angle_beta   90.00
_cell.angle_gamma   90.00
#
_symmetry.space_group_name_H-M   'P 1'
#
loop_
_entity.id
_entity.type
_entity.pdbx_description
1 polymer ?
#
loop_
_entity_poly.entity_id
_entity_poly.type
_entity_poly.pdbx_seq_one_letter_code
_entity_poly.pdbx_strand_id
1 'polypeptide(L)'
;MPEPPKDPVSRPGDLYELGPHRLICGDSREPATWERLFGRELADCTWTDPPYGVDLQIRVDRMDPDKGAVTNGEDAFEGDKPEETPPLLAAVFRQADLHLKRGAPIYIAAPHGRMLTVFQEEFLRVDWLLHQTLVWSRTASRTPQPPIRPRVVHRPAQ
;
A
#
# COMPACT_ATOMS: atom_id res chain seq x y z
N MET A 1 -13.87 5.26 15.87
CA MET A 1 -13.43 6.45 15.12
C MET A 1 -14.69 7.21 14.74
N PRO A 2 -14.77 8.55 14.92
CA PRO A 2 -15.94 9.30 14.46
C PRO A 2 -16.07 9.18 12.93
N GLU A 3 -17.30 9.27 12.42
CA GLU A 3 -17.52 9.29 10.97
C GLU A 3 -16.79 10.49 10.34
N PRO A 4 -16.15 10.33 9.17
CA PRO A 4 -15.53 11.44 8.46
C PRO A 4 -16.56 12.54 8.19
N PRO A 5 -16.19 13.83 8.33
CA PRO A 5 -17.10 14.91 7.99
C PRO A 5 -17.49 14.83 6.51
N LYS A 6 -18.74 15.18 6.20
CA LYS A 6 -19.26 15.20 4.83
C LYS A 6 -18.42 16.10 3.90
N ASP A 7 -17.97 17.23 4.45
CA ASP A 7 -17.08 18.16 3.77
C ASP A 7 -15.66 17.99 4.35
N PRO A 8 -14.69 17.47 3.58
CA PRO A 8 -13.33 17.31 4.06
C PRO A 8 -12.69 18.68 4.32
N VAL A 9 -12.05 18.83 5.49
CA VAL A 9 -11.33 20.05 5.86
C VAL A 9 -10.06 20.21 5.01
N SER A 10 -9.38 19.11 4.74
CA SER A 10 -8.14 19.08 3.96
C SER A 10 -8.39 19.18 2.46
N ARG A 11 -7.61 20.03 1.79
CA ARG A 11 -7.65 20.26 0.35
C ARG A 11 -6.29 19.95 -0.28
N PRO A 12 -6.25 19.49 -1.54
CA PRO A 12 -4.98 19.35 -2.26
C PRO A 12 -4.16 20.65 -2.22
N GLY A 13 -2.89 20.54 -1.88
CA GLY A 13 -1.95 21.64 -1.67
C GLY A 13 -1.86 22.15 -0.22
N ASP A 14 -2.78 21.75 0.67
CA ASP A 14 -2.69 22.10 2.09
C ASP A 14 -1.44 21.47 2.71
N LEU A 15 -0.60 22.32 3.29
CA LEU A 15 0.58 21.92 4.06
C LEU A 15 0.33 22.23 5.54
N TYR A 16 0.37 21.20 6.36
CA TYR A 16 0.25 21.29 7.81
C TYR A 16 1.63 21.19 8.46
N GLU A 17 1.96 22.16 9.31
CA GLU A 17 3.15 22.13 10.16
C GLU A 17 2.78 21.59 11.54
N LEU A 18 3.42 20.47 11.92
CA LEU A 18 3.14 19.70 13.13
C LEU A 18 4.40 19.67 14.00
N GLY A 19 4.87 20.86 14.39
CA GLY A 19 6.16 21.03 15.05
C GLY A 19 7.32 20.77 14.08
N PRO A 20 8.23 19.81 14.35
CA PRO A 20 9.32 19.48 13.43
C PRO A 20 8.85 18.67 12.20
N HIS A 21 7.57 18.27 12.15
CA HIS A 21 7.02 17.44 11.08
C HIS A 21 6.16 18.27 10.13
N ARG A 22 6.11 17.83 8.87
CA ARG A 22 5.23 18.38 7.83
C ARG A 22 4.33 17.29 7.29
N LEU A 23 3.07 17.61 7.03
CA LEU A 23 2.10 16.77 6.35
C LEU A 23 1.49 17.54 5.19
N ILE A 24 1.47 16.95 4.00
CA ILE A 24 0.82 17.54 2.83
C ILE A 24 -0.37 16.69 2.38
N CYS A 25 -1.46 17.35 2.00
CA CYS A 25 -2.53 16.73 1.24
C CYS A 25 -2.28 16.97 -0.25
N GLY A 26 -2.06 15.92 -1.05
CA GLY A 26 -1.80 16.06 -2.47
C GLY A 26 -1.53 14.73 -3.17
N ASP A 27 -1.47 14.78 -4.50
CA ASP A 27 -1.14 13.63 -5.33
C ASP A 27 0.39 13.43 -5.36
N SER A 28 0.85 12.24 -4.98
CA SER A 28 2.27 11.90 -4.93
C SER A 28 2.91 11.73 -6.32
N ARG A 29 2.13 11.73 -7.40
CA ARG A 29 2.62 11.76 -8.78
C ARG A 29 3.07 13.18 -9.18
N GLU A 30 2.48 14.19 -8.56
CA GLU A 30 2.61 15.59 -8.98
C GLU A 30 3.86 16.26 -8.39
N PRO A 31 4.74 16.86 -9.22
CA PRO A 31 5.94 17.56 -8.74
C PRO A 31 5.61 18.65 -7.71
N ALA A 32 4.53 19.40 -7.94
CA ALA A 32 4.12 20.49 -7.06
C ALA A 32 3.85 20.04 -5.62
N THR A 33 3.36 18.81 -5.41
CA THR A 33 3.17 18.24 -4.08
C THR A 33 4.51 18.08 -3.36
N TRP A 34 5.51 17.52 -4.04
CA TRP A 34 6.83 17.29 -3.46
C TRP A 34 7.59 18.59 -3.22
N GLU A 35 7.58 19.50 -4.19
CA GLU A 35 8.19 20.84 -4.08
C GLU A 35 7.59 21.62 -2.90
N ARG A 36 6.27 21.54 -2.72
CA ARG A 36 5.58 22.20 -1.60
C ARG A 36 5.94 21.58 -0.25
N LEU A 37 6.04 20.25 -0.19
CA LEU A 37 6.36 19.51 1.03
C LEU A 37 7.82 19.75 1.46
N PHE A 38 8.77 19.58 0.54
CA PHE A 38 10.20 19.60 0.81
C PHE A 38 10.81 21.01 0.79
N GLY A 39 10.31 21.89 -0.07
CA GLY A 39 10.92 23.19 -0.32
C GLY A 39 12.33 23.02 -0.90
N ARG A 40 13.35 23.39 -0.12
CA ARG A 40 14.78 23.25 -0.53
C ARG A 40 15.49 22.07 0.14
N GLU A 41 14.79 21.31 0.96
CA GLU A 41 15.36 20.19 1.70
C GLU A 41 15.24 18.88 0.92
N LEU A 42 16.07 17.90 1.28
CA LEU A 42 16.03 16.55 0.72
C LEU A 42 15.89 15.53 1.85
N ALA A 43 15.12 14.48 1.62
CA ALA A 43 14.95 13.38 2.57
C ALA A 43 16.22 12.53 2.69
N ASP A 44 16.51 12.08 3.92
CA ASP A 44 17.57 11.12 4.21
C ASP A 44 17.15 9.67 3.96
N CYS A 45 15.85 9.39 3.85
CA CYS A 45 15.27 8.06 3.67
C CYS A 45 13.83 8.20 3.16
N THR A 46 13.33 7.21 2.41
CA THR A 46 11.90 7.08 2.14
C THR A 46 11.38 5.70 2.51
N TRP A 47 10.15 5.68 3.00
CA TRP A 47 9.37 4.46 3.21
C TRP A 47 7.99 4.69 2.60
N THR A 48 7.54 3.77 1.74
CA THR A 48 6.25 3.88 1.07
C THR A 48 5.55 2.53 0.96
N ASP A 49 4.23 2.58 1.01
CA ASP A 49 3.32 1.44 0.87
C ASP A 49 2.28 1.78 -0.21
N PRO A 50 2.68 1.79 -1.50
CA PRO A 50 1.79 2.14 -2.60
C PRO A 50 0.74 1.04 -2.83
N PRO A 51 -0.34 1.32 -3.59
CA PRO A 51 -1.21 0.27 -4.12
C PRO A 51 -0.41 -0.87 -4.77
N TYR A 52 -0.78 -2.10 -4.50
CA TYR A 52 -0.04 -3.31 -4.90
C TYR A 52 -0.44 -3.83 -6.28
N GLY A 53 -1.52 -3.32 -6.86
CA GLY A 53 -2.02 -3.78 -8.14
C GLY A 53 -2.59 -5.19 -8.06
N VAL A 54 -3.15 -5.56 -6.89
CA VAL A 54 -3.70 -6.90 -6.64
C VAL A 54 -5.22 -6.94 -6.76
N ASP A 55 -5.83 -5.84 -7.18
CA ASP A 55 -7.28 -5.65 -7.30
C ASP A 55 -7.98 -6.02 -5.98
N LEU A 56 -7.48 -5.44 -4.88
CA LEU A 56 -7.94 -5.74 -3.53
C LEU A 56 -9.43 -5.44 -3.39
N GLN A 57 -10.20 -6.46 -2.98
CA GLN A 57 -11.59 -6.30 -2.60
C GLN A 57 -11.67 -5.96 -1.11
N ILE A 58 -12.29 -4.83 -0.79
CA ILE A 58 -12.53 -4.36 0.57
C ILE A 58 -13.98 -4.62 0.96
N ARG A 59 -14.19 -5.12 2.18
CA ARG A 59 -15.54 -5.26 2.72
C ARG A 59 -16.09 -3.90 3.10
N VAL A 60 -17.31 -3.65 2.66
CA VAL A 60 -18.05 -2.43 2.95
C VAL A 60 -19.38 -2.80 3.58
N ASP A 61 -19.65 -2.20 4.72
CA ASP A 61 -20.96 -2.27 5.36
C ASP A 61 -21.80 -1.10 4.83
N ARG A 62 -22.95 -1.41 4.21
CA ARG A 62 -23.86 -0.41 3.66
C ARG A 62 -25.19 -0.44 4.39
N MET A 63 -25.68 0.72 4.82
CA MET A 63 -27.03 0.84 5.37
C MET A 63 -28.04 0.82 4.21
N ASP A 64 -28.96 -0.14 4.23
CA ASP A 64 -30.14 -0.15 3.36
C ASP A 64 -31.16 0.86 3.93
N PRO A 65 -31.39 2.00 3.25
CA PRO A 65 -32.26 3.06 3.77
C PRO A 65 -33.74 2.65 3.81
N ASP A 66 -34.16 1.66 3.02
CA ASP A 66 -35.55 1.20 2.94
C ASP A 66 -35.85 0.12 3.98
N LYS A 67 -34.85 -0.69 4.33
CA LYS A 67 -34.99 -1.81 5.28
C LYS A 67 -34.44 -1.52 6.68
N GLY A 68 -33.71 -0.42 6.86
CA GLY A 68 -33.03 -0.10 8.11
C GLY A 68 -32.02 -1.17 8.54
N ALA A 69 -31.46 -1.90 7.57
CA ALA A 69 -30.58 -3.04 7.81
C ALA A 69 -29.21 -2.80 7.19
N VAL A 70 -28.14 -3.18 7.89
CA VAL A 70 -26.80 -3.20 7.32
C VAL A 70 -26.67 -4.41 6.40
N THR A 71 -26.26 -4.17 5.17
CA THR A 71 -25.91 -5.20 4.19
C THR A 71 -24.40 -5.19 3.99
N ASN A 72 -23.81 -6.39 3.95
CA ASN A 72 -22.38 -6.55 3.69
C ASN A 72 -22.16 -6.61 2.18
N GLY A 73 -21.23 -5.80 1.68
CA GLY A 73 -20.79 -5.80 0.28
C GLY A 73 -19.27 -5.87 0.17
N GLU A 74 -18.80 -5.98 -1.07
CA GLU A 74 -17.39 -5.87 -1.43
C GLU A 74 -17.26 -4.79 -2.49
N ASP A 75 -16.35 -3.85 -2.27
CA ASP A 75 -15.97 -2.83 -3.24
C ASP A 75 -14.49 -3.02 -3.62
N ALA A 76 -14.15 -2.71 -4.86
CA ALA A 76 -12.76 -2.67 -5.29
C ALA A 76 -12.07 -1.48 -4.63
N PHE A 77 -10.85 -1.67 -4.13
CA PHE A 77 -10.02 -0.56 -3.67
C PHE A 77 -9.60 0.28 -4.88
N GLU A 78 -9.95 1.56 -4.86
CA GLU A 78 -9.69 2.47 -5.97
C GLU A 78 -8.18 2.64 -6.21
N GLY A 79 -7.76 2.53 -7.48
CA GLY A 79 -6.36 2.70 -7.88
C GLY A 79 -5.44 1.51 -7.57
N ASP A 80 -5.98 0.33 -7.21
CA ASP A 80 -5.21 -0.90 -6.94
C ASP A 80 -5.29 -1.93 -8.07
N LYS A 81 -5.63 -1.51 -9.31
CA LYS A 81 -5.62 -2.44 -10.44
C LYS A 81 -4.19 -2.69 -10.94
N PRO A 82 -3.90 -3.90 -11.45
CA PRO A 82 -2.58 -4.24 -11.99
C PRO A 82 -2.09 -3.25 -13.06
N GLU A 83 -2.99 -2.73 -13.89
CA GLU A 83 -2.65 -1.83 -15.02
C GLU A 83 -2.33 -0.40 -14.56
N GLU A 84 -2.87 0.02 -13.42
CA GLU A 84 -2.69 1.36 -12.84
C GLU A 84 -1.37 1.48 -12.05
N THR A 85 -0.82 0.34 -11.63
CA THR A 85 0.35 0.28 -10.75
C THR A 85 1.66 0.73 -11.41
N PRO A 86 2.06 0.22 -12.60
CA PRO A 86 3.30 0.67 -13.24
C PRO A 86 3.42 2.20 -13.44
N PRO A 87 2.42 2.89 -14.04
CA PRO A 87 2.53 4.34 -14.23
C PRO A 87 2.52 5.12 -12.92
N LEU A 88 1.84 4.61 -11.88
CA LEU A 88 1.89 5.19 -10.53
C LEU A 88 3.30 5.09 -9.94
N LEU A 89 3.89 3.90 -9.94
CA LEU A 89 5.25 3.68 -9.42
C LEU A 89 6.28 4.50 -10.17
N ALA A 90 6.22 4.50 -11.50
CA ALA A 90 7.12 5.30 -12.34
C ALA A 90 7.08 6.79 -11.96
N ALA A 91 5.89 7.35 -11.79
CA ALA A 91 5.73 8.75 -11.41
C ALA A 91 6.28 9.01 -10.00
N VAL A 92 5.89 8.20 -9.01
CA VAL A 92 6.29 8.40 -7.60
C VAL A 92 7.78 8.16 -7.39
N PHE A 93 8.37 7.13 -8.01
CA PHE A 93 9.80 6.84 -7.89
C PHE A 93 10.64 7.96 -8.50
N ARG A 94 10.22 8.52 -9.64
CA ARG A 94 10.87 9.71 -10.21
C ARG A 94 10.83 10.89 -9.24
N GLN A 95 9.71 11.13 -8.57
CA GLN A 95 9.63 12.23 -7.59
C GLN A 95 10.52 11.97 -6.39
N ALA A 96 10.53 10.74 -5.86
CA ALA A 96 11.40 10.36 -4.76
C ALA A 96 12.88 10.54 -5.12
N ASP A 97 13.29 10.18 -6.34
CA ASP A 97 14.69 10.34 -6.81
C ASP A 97 15.14 11.81 -6.77
N LEU A 98 14.25 12.73 -7.15
CA LEU A 98 14.51 14.17 -7.15
C LEU A 98 14.57 14.78 -5.72
N HIS A 99 13.94 14.13 -4.74
CA HIS A 99 13.76 14.68 -3.39
C HIS A 99 14.51 13.90 -2.30
N LEU A 100 15.32 12.91 -2.68
CA LEU A 100 16.18 12.15 -1.79
C LEU A 100 17.63 12.60 -1.90
N LYS A 101 18.35 12.56 -0.78
CA LYS A 101 19.81 12.71 -0.79
C LYS A 101 20.44 11.54 -1.55
N ARG A 102 21.54 11.79 -2.23
CA ARG A 102 22.30 10.74 -2.93
C ARG A 102 22.67 9.62 -1.96
N GLY A 103 22.29 8.39 -2.30
CA GLY A 103 22.56 7.21 -1.47
C GLY A 103 21.59 7.01 -0.30
N ALA A 104 20.53 7.82 -0.20
CA ALA A 104 19.47 7.60 0.77
C ALA A 104 18.83 6.20 0.58
N PRO A 105 18.61 5.43 1.66
CA PRO A 105 17.88 4.18 1.57
C PRO A 105 16.40 4.39 1.21
N ILE A 106 15.85 3.42 0.49
CA ILE A 106 14.49 3.41 -0.02
C ILE A 106 13.85 2.08 0.39
N TYR A 107 12.73 2.15 1.09
CA TYR A 107 11.94 1.00 1.49
C TYR A 107 10.56 1.08 0.84
N ILE A 108 10.21 0.05 0.08
CA ILE A 108 8.91 -0.05 -0.58
C ILE A 108 8.25 -1.34 -0.11
N ALA A 109 7.08 -1.22 0.50
CA ALA A 109 6.24 -2.38 0.75
C ALA A 109 5.60 -2.81 -0.58
N ALA A 110 5.63 -4.12 -0.84
CA ALA A 110 5.27 -4.68 -2.14
C ALA A 110 4.60 -6.06 -1.97
N PRO A 111 3.73 -6.46 -2.90
CA PRO A 111 3.16 -7.80 -2.92
C PRO A 111 4.20 -8.85 -3.31
N HIS A 112 3.90 -10.12 -3.10
CA HIS A 112 4.66 -11.23 -3.69
C HIS A 112 4.05 -11.64 -5.04
N GLY A 113 4.74 -12.51 -5.79
CA GLY A 113 4.26 -13.04 -7.07
C GLY A 113 4.53 -12.09 -8.24
N ARG A 114 3.67 -12.11 -9.26
CA ARG A 114 3.89 -11.35 -10.51
C ARG A 114 4.04 -9.84 -10.28
N MET A 115 3.28 -9.28 -9.34
CA MET A 115 3.36 -7.85 -9.05
C MET A 115 4.69 -7.45 -8.39
N LEU A 116 5.39 -8.35 -7.68
CA LEU A 116 6.74 -8.06 -7.19
C LEU A 116 7.70 -7.75 -8.34
N THR A 117 7.59 -8.48 -9.46
CA THR A 117 8.42 -8.24 -10.64
C THR A 117 8.17 -6.86 -11.22
N VAL A 118 6.90 -6.42 -11.31
CA VAL A 118 6.56 -5.07 -11.77
C VAL A 118 7.19 -4.00 -10.88
N PHE A 119 7.10 -4.17 -9.56
CA PHE A 119 7.73 -3.25 -8.61
C PHE A 119 9.25 -3.18 -8.80
N GLN A 120 9.90 -4.32 -8.97
CA GLN A 120 11.35 -4.40 -9.18
C GLN A 120 11.75 -3.79 -10.53
N GLU A 121 10.98 -4.00 -11.59
CA GLU A 121 11.22 -3.39 -12.89
C GLU A 121 11.16 -1.87 -12.80
N GLU A 122 10.10 -1.31 -12.22
CA GLU A 122 9.97 0.16 -12.06
C GLU A 122 11.03 0.74 -11.13
N PHE A 123 11.43 0.01 -10.09
CA PHE A 123 12.53 0.40 -9.20
C PHE A 123 13.86 0.50 -9.96
N LEU A 124 14.16 -0.47 -10.84
CA LEU A 124 15.39 -0.48 -11.61
C LEU A 124 15.38 0.55 -12.75
N ARG A 125 14.21 0.99 -13.23
CA ARG A 125 14.10 2.03 -14.28
C ARG A 125 14.60 3.39 -13.84
N VAL A 126 14.55 3.70 -12.54
CA VAL A 126 15.12 4.94 -11.96
C VAL A 126 16.60 4.78 -11.56
N ASP A 127 17.25 3.70 -12.01
CA ASP A 127 18.68 3.40 -11.77
C ASP A 127 19.05 3.29 -10.28
N TRP A 128 18.08 2.89 -9.45
CA TRP A 128 18.32 2.61 -8.05
C TRP A 128 18.92 1.23 -7.82
N LEU A 129 19.73 1.11 -6.76
CA LEU A 129 20.34 -0.16 -6.37
C LEU A 129 19.38 -1.02 -5.55
N LEU A 130 18.89 -2.12 -6.11
CA LEU A 130 18.10 -3.10 -5.36
C LEU A 130 19.01 -3.94 -4.46
N HIS A 131 19.12 -3.54 -3.19
CA HIS A 131 20.03 -4.20 -2.25
C HIS A 131 19.50 -5.55 -1.76
N GLN A 132 18.29 -5.58 -1.19
CA GLN A 132 17.67 -6.77 -0.59
C GLN A 132 16.15 -6.70 -0.68
N THR A 133 15.50 -7.87 -0.71
CA THR A 133 14.06 -8.00 -0.48
C THR A 133 13.84 -8.54 0.93
N LEU A 134 13.04 -7.83 1.73
CA LEU A 134 12.68 -8.24 3.09
C LEU A 134 11.29 -8.88 3.09
N VAL A 135 11.11 -9.97 3.85
CA VAL A 135 9.82 -10.65 3.97
C VAL A 135 9.17 -10.27 5.30
N TRP A 136 8.07 -9.52 5.25
CA TRP A 136 7.24 -9.29 6.41
C TRP A 136 6.33 -10.50 6.66
N SER A 137 6.77 -11.40 7.53
CA SER A 137 5.98 -12.55 7.98
C SER A 137 4.84 -12.10 8.90
N ARG A 138 3.65 -11.92 8.35
CA ARG A 138 2.43 -11.73 9.14
C ARG A 138 1.92 -13.10 9.58
N THR A 139 1.85 -13.31 10.89
CA THR A 139 1.17 -14.50 11.43
C THR A 139 -0.32 -14.33 11.14
N ALA A 140 -0.87 -15.11 10.21
CA ALA A 140 -2.32 -15.23 10.10
C ALA A 140 -2.85 -15.69 11.46
N SER A 141 -3.96 -15.10 11.94
CA SER A 141 -4.74 -15.71 13.01
C SER A 141 -5.11 -17.12 12.53
N ARG A 142 -4.34 -18.12 12.95
CA ARG A 142 -4.62 -19.51 12.63
C ARG A 142 -6.01 -19.79 13.16
N THR A 143 -6.98 -20.01 12.27
CA THR A 143 -8.12 -20.85 12.61
C THR A 143 -7.53 -22.15 13.17
N PRO A 144 -7.91 -22.60 14.37
CA PRO A 144 -7.41 -23.87 14.90
C PRO A 144 -7.64 -24.95 13.86
N GLN A 145 -6.57 -25.56 13.34
CA GLN A 145 -6.69 -26.77 12.55
C GLN A 145 -7.32 -27.82 13.48
N PRO A 146 -8.43 -28.49 13.08
CA PRO A 146 -8.93 -29.60 13.86
C PRO A 146 -7.80 -30.63 14.02
N PRO A 147 -7.66 -31.27 15.19
CA PRO A 147 -6.57 -32.22 15.43
C PRO A 147 -6.59 -33.30 14.35
N ILE A 148 -5.42 -33.55 13.75
CA ILE A 148 -5.23 -34.63 12.79
C ILE A 148 -5.61 -35.93 13.51
N ARG A 149 -6.78 -36.49 13.20
CA ARG A 149 -7.15 -37.82 13.70
C ARG A 149 -6.30 -38.83 12.93
N PRO A 150 -5.50 -39.68 13.60
CA PRO A 150 -4.77 -40.72 12.90
C PRO A 150 -5.76 -41.64 12.19
N ARG A 151 -5.59 -41.82 10.88
CA ARG A 151 -6.30 -42.87 10.14
C ARG A 151 -5.71 -44.20 10.58
N VAL A 152 -6.44 -44.95 11.40
CA VAL A 152 -6.13 -46.35 11.66
C VAL A 152 -6.48 -47.12 10.39
N VAL A 153 -5.46 -47.50 9.63
CA VAL A 153 -5.60 -48.43 8.51
C VAL A 153 -5.50 -49.83 9.10
N HIS A 154 -6.63 -50.51 9.28
CA HIS A 154 -6.61 -51.93 9.62
C HIS A 154 -6.08 -52.70 8.41
N ARG A 155 -4.98 -53.45 8.60
CA ARG A 155 -4.56 -54.46 7.62
C ARG A 155 -5.65 -55.52 7.51
N PRO A 156 -5.99 -55.99 6.31
CA PRO A 156 -6.85 -57.15 6.17
C PRO A 156 -6.16 -58.36 6.82
N ALA A 157 -6.94 -59.13 7.60
CA ALA A 157 -6.50 -60.41 8.12
C ALA A 157 -6.19 -61.36 6.95
N GLN A 158 -5.14 -62.16 7.12
CA GLN A 158 -4.65 -63.14 6.14
C GLN A 158 -5.74 -64.13 5.73
#